data_AF-A0A840AGW8-F1
#
_entry.id   AF-A0A840AGW8-F1
#
_cell.length_a   1.000
_cell.length_b   1.000
_cell.length_c   1.000
_cell.angle_alpha   90.00
_cell.angle_beta   90.00
_cell.angle_gamma   90.00
#
_symmetry.space_group_name_H-M   'P 1'
#
loop_
_entity.id
_entity.type
_entity.pdbx_description
1 polymer ?
#
loop_
_entity_poly.entity_id
_entity_poly.type
_entity_poly.pdbx_seq_one_letter_code
_entity_poly.pdbx_strand_id
1 'polypeptide(L)'
;MQEGWEKVMSVEHRVDERAAGAAEVRERDIASLSFEEALTELETIVKSLEGGRATLAQAIAEYERGTALRRHCEQKLSEAEAKVQAVVEGKAGLVLRNVE
;
A
#
# COMPACT_ATOMS: atom_id res chain seq x y z
N MET A 1 8.78 -22.07 -39.92
CA MET A 1 8.34 -22.43 -38.54
C MET A 1 9.07 -21.64 -37.44
N GLN A 2 9.91 -20.64 -37.76
CA GLN A 2 10.62 -19.81 -36.76
C GLN A 2 9.95 -18.45 -36.48
N GLU A 3 9.13 -17.91 -37.40
CA GLU A 3 8.51 -16.57 -37.25
C GLU A 3 7.40 -16.47 -36.20
N GLY A 4 6.90 -17.62 -35.71
CA GLY A 4 5.86 -17.65 -34.69
C GLY A 4 6.38 -17.33 -33.30
N TRP A 5 7.65 -17.63 -33.01
CA TRP A 5 8.21 -17.58 -31.67
C TRP A 5 8.73 -16.17 -31.32
N GLU A 6 9.23 -15.40 -32.30
CA GLU A 6 9.60 -13.98 -32.12
C GLU A 6 8.39 -13.09 -31.83
N LYS A 7 7.24 -13.37 -32.45
CA LYS A 7 5.98 -12.66 -32.17
C LYS A 7 5.43 -12.93 -30.77
N VAL A 8 5.61 -14.14 -30.24
CA VAL A 8 5.17 -14.52 -28.89
C VAL A 8 6.04 -13.81 -27.84
N MET A 9 7.36 -13.83 -28.00
CA MET A 9 8.30 -13.13 -27.11
C MET A 9 8.10 -11.60 -27.08
N SER A 10 7.67 -10.99 -28.19
CA SER A 10 7.33 -9.55 -28.29
C SER A 10 5.96 -9.19 -27.70
N VAL A 11 5.06 -10.16 -27.57
CA VAL A 11 3.79 -9.99 -26.85
C VAL A 11 4.02 -10.10 -25.34
N GLU A 12 4.82 -11.06 -24.87
CA GLU A 12 5.15 -11.23 -23.44
C GLU A 12 5.81 -9.98 -22.85
N HIS A 13 6.82 -9.40 -23.52
CA HIS A 13 7.46 -8.16 -23.06
C HIS A 13 6.50 -6.96 -22.89
N ARG A 14 5.44 -6.87 -23.72
CA ARG A 14 4.41 -5.81 -23.61
C ARG A 14 3.39 -6.08 -22.50
N VAL A 15 3.18 -7.35 -22.15
CA VAL A 15 2.29 -7.74 -21.05
C VAL A 15 2.95 -7.37 -19.71
N ASP A 16 4.26 -7.53 -19.60
CA ASP A 16 5.05 -7.18 -18.41
C ASP A 16 5.03 -5.67 -18.12
N GLU A 17 5.24 -4.81 -19.13
CA GLU A 17 5.22 -3.34 -18.95
C GLU A 17 3.85 -2.81 -18.52
N ARG A 18 2.75 -3.42 -18.99
CA ARG A 18 1.38 -3.04 -18.60
C ARG A 18 1.04 -3.46 -17.17
N ALA A 19 1.49 -4.65 -16.75
CA ALA A 19 1.28 -5.13 -15.39
C ALA A 19 2.06 -4.29 -14.37
N ALA A 20 3.31 -3.93 -14.69
CA ALA A 20 4.12 -3.02 -13.88
C ALA A 20 3.44 -1.63 -13.73
N GLY A 21 2.94 -1.06 -14.82
CA GLY A 21 2.21 0.20 -14.78
C GLY A 21 0.94 0.15 -13.91
N ALA A 22 0.21 -0.97 -13.92
CA ALA A 22 -0.98 -1.15 -13.08
C ALA A 22 -0.64 -1.31 -11.59
N ALA A 23 0.50 -1.94 -11.26
CA ALA A 23 0.99 -2.05 -9.89
C ALA A 23 1.45 -0.68 -9.35
N GLU A 24 2.20 0.10 -10.13
CA GLU A 24 2.63 1.45 -9.75
C GLU A 24 1.46 2.42 -9.54
N VAL A 25 0.38 2.27 -10.30
CA VAL A 25 -0.84 3.10 -10.12
C VAL A 25 -1.54 2.72 -8.81
N ARG A 26 -1.58 1.43 -8.45
CA ARG A 26 -2.15 0.95 -7.18
C ARG A 26 -1.34 1.39 -5.97
N GLU A 27 -0.02 1.42 -6.07
CA GLU A 27 0.83 1.96 -5.00
C GLU A 27 0.66 3.47 -4.83
N ARG A 28 0.54 4.21 -5.93
CA ARG A 28 0.27 5.66 -5.90
C ARG A 28 -1.10 6.01 -5.30
N ASP A 29 -2.11 5.19 -5.58
CA ASP A 29 -3.44 5.27 -4.94
C ASP A 29 -3.33 5.15 -3.41
N ILE A 30 -2.67 4.08 -2.93
CA ILE A 30 -2.46 3.84 -1.49
C ILE A 30 -1.68 4.99 -0.84
N ALA A 31 -0.64 5.51 -1.51
CA ALA A 31 0.16 6.61 -0.98
C ALA A 31 -0.65 7.89 -0.70
N SER A 32 -1.81 8.06 -1.35
CA SER A 32 -2.70 9.21 -1.14
C SER A 32 -3.65 9.07 0.06
N LEU A 33 -3.80 7.86 0.61
CA LEU A 33 -4.73 7.58 1.71
C LEU A 33 -4.24 8.17 3.04
N SER A 34 -5.18 8.60 3.87
CA SER A 34 -4.96 8.80 5.31
C SER A 34 -4.70 7.46 6.03
N PHE A 35 -4.26 7.53 7.28
CA PHE A 35 -4.05 6.31 8.09
C PHE A 35 -5.38 5.57 8.30
N GLU A 36 -6.44 6.31 8.60
CA GLU A 36 -7.78 5.82 8.94
C GLU A 36 -8.44 5.17 7.73
N GLU A 37 -8.31 5.76 6.54
CA GLU A 37 -8.80 5.18 5.29
C GLU A 37 -8.05 3.88 4.96
N ALA A 38 -6.71 3.90 5.05
CA ALA A 38 -5.89 2.72 4.76
C ALA A 38 -6.16 1.57 5.76
N LEU A 39 -6.34 1.89 7.04
CA LEU A 39 -6.67 0.91 8.07
C LEU A 39 -8.07 0.32 7.85
N THR A 40 -9.06 1.15 7.53
CA THR A 40 -10.43 0.69 7.25
C THR A 40 -10.48 -0.27 6.05
N GLU A 41 -9.72 0.05 5.00
CA GLU A 41 -9.61 -0.81 3.84
C GLU A 41 -8.89 -2.13 4.18
N LEU A 42 -7.79 -2.06 4.92
CA LEU A 42 -7.04 -3.24 5.37
C LEU A 42 -7.93 -4.18 6.20
N GLU A 43 -8.72 -3.66 7.13
CA GLU A 43 -9.66 -4.44 7.92
C GLU A 43 -10.72 -5.12 7.04
N THR A 44 -11.19 -4.44 5.99
CA THR A 44 -12.16 -4.99 5.04
C THR A 44 -11.55 -6.16 4.27
N ILE A 45 -10.30 -6.03 3.82
CA ILE A 45 -9.55 -7.09 3.15
C ILE A 45 -9.36 -8.29 4.08
N VAL A 46 -8.93 -8.07 5.33
CA VAL A 46 -8.76 -9.15 6.32
C VAL A 46 -10.06 -9.92 6.52
N LYS A 47 -11.18 -9.22 6.73
CA LYS A 47 -12.51 -9.85 6.87
C LYS A 47 -12.91 -10.66 5.62
N SER A 48 -12.56 -10.18 4.42
CA SER A 48 -12.82 -10.91 3.17
C SER A 48 -12.03 -12.22 3.12
N LEU A 49 -10.73 -12.16 3.42
CA LEU A 49 -9.82 -13.31 3.42
C LEU A 49 -10.23 -14.36 4.46
N GLU A 50 -10.54 -13.93 5.68
CA GLU A 50 -11.04 -14.81 6.76
C GLU A 50 -12.36 -15.49 6.39
N GLY A 51 -13.18 -14.83 5.58
CA GLY A 51 -14.45 -15.36 5.09
C GLY A 51 -14.32 -16.54 4.12
N GLY A 52 -13.14 -16.77 3.52
CA GLY A 52 -12.85 -17.95 2.70
C GLY A 52 -13.70 -18.12 1.43
N ARG A 53 -14.40 -17.06 0.98
CA ARG A 53 -15.30 -17.08 -0.19
C ARG A 53 -14.65 -16.57 -1.47
N ALA A 54 -13.45 -15.99 -1.38
CA ALA A 54 -12.71 -15.48 -2.53
C ALA A 54 -12.11 -16.63 -3.35
N THR A 55 -12.05 -16.45 -4.66
CA THR A 55 -11.22 -17.32 -5.53
C THR A 55 -9.74 -17.14 -5.19
N LEU A 56 -8.90 -18.11 -5.54
CA LEU A 56 -7.45 -18.03 -5.29
C LEU A 56 -6.83 -16.74 -5.87
N ALA A 57 -7.19 -16.38 -7.10
CA ALA A 57 -6.68 -15.16 -7.74
C ALA A 57 -7.11 -13.88 -6.99
N GLN A 58 -8.35 -13.84 -6.49
CA GLN A 58 -8.82 -12.73 -5.67
C GLN A 58 -8.10 -12.67 -4.32
N ALA A 59 -7.93 -13.82 -3.66
CA ALA A 59 -7.23 -13.89 -2.38
C ALA A 59 -5.77 -13.41 -2.49
N ILE A 60 -5.08 -13.75 -3.59
CA ILE A 60 -3.73 -13.24 -3.86
C ILE A 60 -3.73 -11.72 -4.02
N ALA A 61 -4.63 -11.17 -4.85
CA ALA A 61 -4.72 -9.73 -5.06
C ALA A 61 -5.09 -8.96 -3.77
N GLU A 62 -6.01 -9.51 -2.98
CA GLU A 62 -6.38 -8.98 -1.65
C GLU A 62 -5.19 -9.00 -0.70
N TYR A 63 -4.42 -10.09 -0.65
CA TYR A 63 -3.22 -10.20 0.18
C TYR A 63 -2.13 -9.20 -0.22
N GLU A 64 -1.87 -9.04 -1.52
CA GLU A 64 -0.91 -8.06 -2.04
C GLU A 64 -1.31 -6.63 -1.65
N ARG A 65 -2.58 -6.27 -1.89
CA ARG A 65 -3.11 -4.95 -1.50
C ARG A 65 -3.06 -4.74 0.01
N GLY A 66 -3.45 -5.74 0.79
CA GLY A 66 -3.38 -5.69 2.25
C GLY A 66 -1.96 -5.50 2.77
N THR A 67 -0.97 -6.14 2.13
CA THR A 67 0.45 -5.95 2.48
C THR A 67 0.92 -4.53 2.18
N ALA A 68 0.50 -3.95 1.05
CA ALA A 68 0.82 -2.56 0.71
C ALA A 68 0.17 -1.56 1.67
N LEU A 69 -1.11 -1.76 2.01
CA LEU A 69 -1.82 -0.94 3.02
C LEU A 69 -1.15 -1.02 4.39
N ARG A 70 -0.74 -2.22 4.83
CA ARG A 70 -0.01 -2.39 6.10
C ARG A 70 1.26 -1.55 6.13
N ARG A 71 2.08 -1.62 5.07
CA ARG A 71 3.33 -0.82 4.96
C ARG A 71 3.05 0.68 5.02
N HIS A 72 1.99 1.13 4.36
CA HIS A 72 1.57 2.54 4.43
C HIS A 72 1.17 2.95 5.84
N CYS A 73 0.39 2.13 6.55
CA CYS A 73 0.03 2.38 7.94
C CYS A 73 1.27 2.45 8.85
N GLU A 74 2.21 1.51 8.72
CA GLU A 74 3.48 1.50 9.45
C GLU A 74 4.29 2.79 9.20
N GLN A 75 4.35 3.25 7.96
CA GLN A 75 5.02 4.50 7.59
C GLN A 75 4.36 5.72 8.25
N LYS A 76 3.03 5.83 8.19
CA LYS A 76 2.29 6.94 8.82
C LYS A 76 2.48 6.98 10.33
N LEU A 77 2.50 5.81 10.98
CA LEU A 77 2.76 5.71 12.43
C LEU A 77 4.19 6.15 12.76
N SER A 78 5.19 5.72 11.97
CA SER A 78 6.58 6.15 12.16
C SER A 78 6.75 7.66 12.01
N GLU A 79 6.09 8.28 11.03
CA GLU A 79 6.08 9.74 10.86
C GLU A 79 5.43 10.46 12.05
N ALA A 80 4.33 9.92 12.58
CA ALA A 80 3.66 10.48 13.75
C ALA A 80 4.54 10.39 15.01
N GLU A 81 5.18 9.23 15.23
CA GLU A 81 6.12 9.03 16.34
C GLU A 81 7.30 9.99 16.26
N ALA A 82 7.91 10.17 15.08
CA ALA A 82 9.00 11.12 14.88
C ALA A 82 8.58 12.58 15.20
N LYS A 83 7.35 12.96 14.83
CA LYS A 83 6.80 14.30 15.15
C LYS A 83 6.61 14.48 16.66
N VAL A 84 6.06 13.47 17.35
CA VAL A 84 5.89 13.49 18.81
C VAL A 84 7.25 13.61 19.49
N GLN A 85 8.23 12.80 19.07
CA GLN A 85 9.57 12.83 19.65
C GLN A 85 10.25 14.19 19.47
N ALA A 86 10.09 14.84 18.31
CA ALA A 86 10.64 16.18 18.07
C ALA A 86 10.04 17.26 19.00
N VAL A 87 8.76 17.12 19.38
CA VAL A 87 8.10 17.99 20.37
C VAL A 87 8.64 17.71 21.77
N VAL A 88 8.76 16.45 22.16
CA VAL A 88 9.26 16.04 23.49
C VAL A 88 10.73 16.47 23.70
N GLU A 89 11.58 16.33 22.69
CA GLU A 89 12.98 16.74 22.72
C GLU A 89 13.18 18.27 22.66
N GLY A 90 12.10 19.06 22.54
CA GLY A 90 12.16 20.52 22.49
C GLY A 90 12.84 21.07 21.24
N LYS A 91 13.06 20.25 20.20
CA LYS A 91 13.64 20.69 18.92
C LYS A 91 12.67 21.52 18.09
N ALA A 92 11.38 21.44 18.36
CA ALA A 92 10.40 22.44 17.94
C ALA A 92 9.98 23.24 19.18
N GLY A 93 10.22 24.54 19.18
CA GLY A 93 9.89 25.48 20.27
C GLY A 93 8.38 25.69 20.48
N LEU A 94 7.61 24.61 20.59
CA LEU A 94 6.22 24.62 21.04
C LEU A 94 6.23 24.36 22.53
N VAL A 95 6.39 25.44 23.30
CA VAL A 95 6.00 25.46 24.70
C VAL A 95 4.51 25.15 24.73
N LEU A 96 4.16 23.93 25.15
CA LEU A 96 2.81 23.64 25.64
C LEU A 96 2.62 24.51 26.87
N ARG A 97 2.14 25.74 26.67
CA ARG A 97 1.66 26.57 27.76
C ARG A 97 0.45 25.84 28.33
N ASN A 98 0.66 25.27 29.51
CA ASN A 98 -0.40 24.72 30.34
C ASN A 98 -1.56 25.72 30.36
N VAL A 99 -2.72 25.26 29.91
CA VAL A 99 -3.98 25.98 30.06
C VAL A 99 -4.44 25.74 31.50
N GLU A 100 -4.55 26.82 32.26
CA GLU A 100 -5.16 26.85 33.60
C GLU A 100 -6.61 26.37 33.59
#